data_AF-A0AAW1CX82-F1
#
_entry.id   AF-A0AAW1CX82-F1
#
_cell.length_a   1.000
_cell.length_b   1.000
_cell.length_c   1.000
_cell.angle_alpha   90.00
_cell.angle_beta   90.00
_cell.angle_gamma   90.00
#
_symmetry.space_group_name_H-M   'P 1'
#
loop_
_entity.id
_entity.type
_entity.pdbx_description
1 polymer ?
#
loop_
_entity_poly.entity_id
_entity_poly.type
_entity_poly.pdbx_seq_one_letter_code
_entity_poly.pdbx_strand_id
1 'polypeptide(L)'
;MSILEHLKTVILYKFYVPVLVGKARYAADGIKASVKHKVQEVGKLDHPKKRGEYSTGQLFLHKIFGYRGIILFSWKPVVINRDLPITKSKSYLINKIQQMPEMDDDIFLKKRRYYYQVLIDNRDIDHTRATTEPATFIITQNRNKSLYAIPALDYVSHDDIIPYMSTEKTPFQHDLLKRFFIHVPNNDPQYLGHAALRTWKQWNETWLETTRVITETTQNVKITVMPFYLGEKTNHTYWWRYCVRIQNQGVKSLKLKGRLVRLYNGSSNYLQTLRGKKELSEQDVVLDKANPAYQYTSHVTLDVPVAYAWGSMSVEREDGHTFDCKIPLFTLDCVSDSEMM
;
A
#
# COMPACT_ATOMS: atom_id res chain seq x y z
N MET A 1 6.12 18.74 20.80
CA MET A 1 6.94 19.46 19.79
C MET A 1 6.96 18.62 18.52
N SER A 2 6.44 19.18 17.43
CA SER A 2 6.18 18.46 16.17
C SER A 2 7.46 17.94 15.52
N ILE A 3 7.42 16.70 15.00
CA ILE A 3 8.45 16.08 14.14
C ILE A 3 8.88 17.01 12.99
N LEU A 4 8.04 17.97 12.58
CA LEU A 4 8.37 18.94 11.54
C LEU A 4 9.51 19.93 11.90
N GLU A 5 9.72 20.27 13.17
CA GLU A 5 10.74 21.28 13.55
C GLU A 5 12.18 20.72 13.48
N HIS A 6 12.35 19.40 13.49
CA HIS A 6 13.67 18.74 13.42
C HIS A 6 14.11 18.37 11.98
N LEU A 7 13.28 18.61 10.96
CA LEU A 7 13.54 18.17 9.57
C LEU A 7 14.32 19.19 8.71
N LYS A 8 14.87 20.27 9.29
CA LYS A 8 15.47 21.37 8.49
C LYS A 8 16.75 21.03 7.74
N THR A 9 17.45 19.93 8.01
CA THR A 9 18.57 19.47 7.17
C THR A 9 18.87 18.00 7.44
N VAL A 10 18.19 17.08 6.75
CA VAL A 10 18.50 15.64 6.85
C VAL A 10 19.16 15.19 5.54
N ILE A 11 20.47 15.04 5.62
CA ILE A 11 21.33 14.44 4.60
C ILE A 11 21.05 12.93 4.60
N LEU A 12 20.75 12.35 3.43
CA LEU A 12 20.55 10.91 3.30
C LEU A 12 21.89 10.20 3.37
N TYR A 13 22.01 9.19 4.20
CA TYR A 13 23.28 8.53 4.48
C TYR A 13 23.27 7.06 4.06
N LYS A 14 24.40 6.57 3.53
CA LYS A 14 24.57 5.19 3.05
C LYS A 14 24.66 4.15 4.19
N PHE A 15 23.55 3.94 4.89
CA PHE A 15 23.25 2.72 5.66
C PHE A 15 21.77 2.38 5.41
N TYR A 16 21.53 1.24 4.78
CA TYR A 16 20.18 0.73 4.55
C TYR A 16 19.66 0.05 5.82
N VAL A 17 18.47 0.50 6.27
CA VAL A 17 17.62 0.06 7.40
C VAL A 17 18.13 0.37 8.83
N PRO A 18 17.33 0.90 9.77
CA PRO A 18 16.29 1.94 9.72
C PRO A 18 16.85 3.23 10.38
N VAL A 19 17.15 4.28 9.60
CA VAL A 19 17.57 5.57 10.17
C VAL A 19 16.65 6.69 9.69
N LEU A 20 15.37 6.52 9.94
CA LEU A 20 14.43 7.64 10.07
C LEU A 20 13.44 7.31 11.18
N VAL A 21 13.93 7.26 12.43
CA VAL A 21 13.32 7.74 13.69
C VAL A 21 14.12 7.17 14.88
N GLY A 22 14.90 8.04 15.54
CA GLY A 22 15.27 7.89 16.96
C GLY A 22 16.63 7.28 17.30
N LYS A 23 17.66 8.12 17.51
CA LYS A 23 18.48 8.19 18.74
C LYS A 23 19.63 9.20 18.58
N ALA A 24 19.35 10.47 18.89
CA ALA A 24 20.35 11.35 19.48
C ALA A 24 20.24 11.19 21.01
N ARG A 25 20.73 10.07 21.56
CA ARG A 25 21.09 9.86 22.97
C ARG A 25 21.99 8.63 23.04
N TYR A 26 23.28 8.84 22.74
CA TYR A 26 24.36 8.03 23.34
C TYR A 26 24.99 8.90 24.41
N ALA A 27 24.53 8.76 25.65
CA ALA A 27 25.26 9.21 26.82
C ALA A 27 24.91 8.25 27.98
N ALA A 28 25.97 7.78 28.63
CA ALA A 28 25.99 6.93 29.83
C ALA A 28 25.39 5.52 29.64
N ASP A 29 26.24 4.58 29.18
CA ASP A 29 26.52 3.33 29.90
C ASP A 29 27.49 2.44 29.10
N GLY A 30 28.77 2.51 29.48
CA GLY A 30 29.58 1.33 29.77
C GLY A 30 29.91 0.25 28.72
N ILE A 31 29.58 0.36 27.42
CA ILE A 31 29.95 -0.69 26.44
C ILE A 31 30.82 -0.13 25.29
N LYS A 32 32.11 -0.48 25.32
CA LYS A 32 33.10 -0.21 24.27
C LYS A 32 32.90 -1.14 23.07
N ALA A 33 32.49 -0.60 21.93
CA ALA A 33 32.82 -1.13 20.60
C ALA A 33 32.64 -0.02 19.54
N SER A 34 33.74 0.63 19.16
CA SER A 34 33.76 1.67 18.13
C SER A 34 33.79 1.05 16.72
N VAL A 35 32.62 0.77 16.14
CA VAL A 35 32.54 0.64 14.68
C VAL A 35 32.39 2.06 14.13
N LYS A 36 33.45 2.62 13.54
CA LYS A 36 33.37 3.90 12.80
C LYS A 36 32.54 3.68 11.53
N HIS A 37 31.24 3.93 11.62
CA HIS A 37 30.35 3.89 10.48
C HIS A 37 30.69 5.09 9.58
N LYS A 38 31.23 4.82 8.38
CA LYS A 38 31.52 5.88 7.41
C LYS A 38 30.20 6.29 6.75
N VAL A 39 29.73 7.47 7.12
CA VAL A 39 28.44 7.97 6.67
C VAL A 39 28.64 8.74 5.35
N GLN A 40 27.95 8.35 4.27
CA GLN A 40 28.08 8.99 2.94
C GLN A 40 26.75 9.61 2.52
N GLU A 41 26.76 10.90 2.15
CA GLU A 41 25.62 11.59 1.55
C GLU A 41 25.23 10.95 0.20
N VAL A 42 23.97 10.54 0.07
CA VAL A 42 23.41 9.94 -1.18
C VAL A 42 22.32 10.83 -1.81
N GLY A 43 21.93 11.90 -1.13
CA GLY A 43 20.90 12.82 -1.61
C GLY A 43 20.36 13.74 -0.52
N LYS A 44 19.42 14.60 -0.93
CA LYS A 44 18.77 15.62 -0.11
C LYS A 44 17.27 15.39 -0.10
N LEU A 45 16.68 15.29 1.09
CA LEU A 45 15.23 15.25 1.26
C LEU A 45 14.59 16.58 0.84
N ASP A 46 13.43 16.50 0.21
CA ASP A 46 12.56 17.63 -0.08
C ASP A 46 11.31 17.59 0.83
N HIS A 47 10.56 18.69 0.86
CA HIS A 47 9.37 18.81 1.67
C HIS A 47 8.20 18.02 1.05
N PRO A 48 7.53 17.17 1.84
CA PRO A 48 6.30 16.53 1.39
C PRO A 48 5.28 17.58 0.93
N LYS A 49 4.73 17.39 -0.28
CA LYS A 49 3.74 18.29 -0.85
C LYS A 49 2.46 18.23 -0.01
N LYS A 50 1.90 19.40 0.32
CA LYS A 50 0.59 19.51 0.99
C LYS A 50 -0.57 19.55 0.01
N ARG A 51 -0.29 19.97 -1.24
CA ARG A 51 -1.24 20.17 -2.33
C ARG A 51 -0.57 19.82 -3.66
N GLY A 52 -1.37 19.42 -4.63
CA GLY A 52 -0.89 18.97 -5.93
C GLY A 52 -0.37 17.54 -5.90
N GLU A 53 0.16 17.08 -7.03
CA GLU A 53 0.73 15.75 -7.17
C GLU A 53 2.25 15.76 -7.23
N TYR A 54 2.85 14.61 -6.94
CA TYR A 54 4.23 14.33 -7.31
C TYR A 54 4.31 13.93 -8.79
N SER A 55 5.40 14.34 -9.44
CA SER A 55 5.65 14.09 -10.84
C SER A 55 6.11 12.65 -11.08
N THR A 56 5.83 12.11 -12.26
CA THR A 56 6.48 10.89 -12.77
C THR A 56 8.01 11.02 -12.69
N GLY A 57 8.67 9.99 -12.18
CA GLY A 57 10.11 9.92 -12.01
C GLY A 57 10.65 10.54 -10.71
N GLN A 58 9.78 11.11 -9.87
CA GLN A 58 10.14 11.55 -8.53
C GLN A 58 10.68 10.37 -7.71
N LEU A 59 11.90 10.52 -7.19
CA LEU A 59 12.43 9.61 -6.18
C LEU A 59 11.87 9.96 -4.80
N PHE A 60 11.60 8.94 -3.99
CA PHE A 60 11.09 9.11 -2.64
C PHE A 60 11.54 8.00 -1.70
N LEU A 61 11.50 8.27 -0.40
CA LEU A 61 11.50 7.24 0.63
C LEU A 61 10.07 6.99 1.11
N HIS A 62 9.68 5.72 1.20
CA HIS A 62 8.40 5.38 1.78
C HIS A 62 8.43 5.65 3.30
N LYS A 63 7.59 6.55 3.78
CA LYS A 63 7.57 7.03 5.17
C LYS A 63 7.41 5.91 6.21
N ILE A 64 6.62 4.88 5.87
CA ILE A 64 6.33 3.74 6.75
C ILE A 64 7.31 2.58 6.55
N PHE A 65 7.46 2.07 5.33
CA PHE A 65 8.30 0.92 5.02
C PHE A 65 9.79 1.22 4.80
N GLY A 66 10.18 2.49 4.66
CA GLY A 66 11.57 2.93 4.58
C GLY A 66 12.29 2.65 3.26
N TYR A 67 11.65 2.00 2.28
CA TYR A 67 12.27 1.70 0.99
C TYR A 67 12.42 2.95 0.10
N ARG A 68 13.41 2.93 -0.81
CA ARG A 68 13.48 3.87 -1.94
C ARG A 68 12.49 3.48 -3.02
N GLY A 69 11.77 4.46 -3.53
CA GLY A 69 10.90 4.27 -4.67
C GLY A 69 11.06 5.34 -5.74
N ILE A 70 10.55 5.03 -6.93
CA ILE A 70 10.36 5.97 -8.03
C ILE A 70 8.90 5.97 -8.46
N ILE A 71 8.32 7.15 -8.64
CA ILE A 71 6.92 7.30 -9.04
C ILE A 71 6.76 7.00 -10.53
N LEU A 72 5.87 6.07 -10.88
CA LEU A 72 5.45 5.83 -12.26
C LEU A 72 4.45 6.89 -12.71
N PHE A 73 3.30 6.96 -12.04
CA PHE A 73 2.25 7.95 -12.29
C PHE A 73 1.27 7.98 -11.12
N SER A 74 0.48 9.05 -11.05
CA SER A 74 -0.58 9.24 -10.06
C SER A 74 -1.94 8.73 -10.58
N TRP A 75 -2.84 8.41 -9.66
CA TRP A 75 -4.28 8.34 -9.91
C TRP A 75 -5.06 8.82 -8.67
N LYS A 76 -6.38 9.02 -8.80
CA LYS A 76 -7.24 9.55 -7.72
C LYS A 76 -8.38 8.60 -7.33
N PRO A 77 -8.09 7.52 -6.55
CA PRO A 77 -9.14 6.63 -6.10
C PRO A 77 -10.06 7.34 -5.10
N VAL A 78 -11.27 6.80 -4.94
CA VAL A 78 -12.15 7.20 -3.84
C VAL A 78 -11.66 6.55 -2.56
N VAL A 79 -11.27 7.36 -1.57
CA VAL A 79 -10.87 6.89 -0.25
C VAL A 79 -12.07 6.96 0.68
N ILE A 80 -12.41 5.83 1.29
CA ILE A 80 -13.52 5.64 2.22
C ILE A 80 -12.93 5.38 3.60
N ASN A 81 -13.18 6.29 4.54
CA ASN A 81 -12.75 6.13 5.92
C ASN A 81 -13.92 5.73 6.82
N ARG A 82 -13.93 4.48 7.26
CA ARG A 82 -14.98 3.91 8.12
C ARG A 82 -14.94 4.37 9.56
N ASP A 83 -13.85 5.03 9.96
CA ASP A 83 -13.75 5.68 11.26
C ASP A 83 -14.56 6.99 11.30
N LEU A 84 -15.03 7.50 10.15
CA LEU A 84 -15.70 8.79 9.99
C LEU A 84 -17.08 8.65 9.30
N PRO A 85 -18.14 8.24 10.02
CA PRO A 85 -19.50 8.22 9.49
C PRO A 85 -20.03 9.65 9.25
N ILE A 86 -20.80 9.85 8.17
CA ILE A 86 -21.40 11.13 7.78
C ILE A 86 -22.57 11.50 8.72
N THR A 87 -23.31 10.52 9.23
CA THR A 87 -24.42 10.70 10.17
C THR A 87 -24.09 10.16 11.56
N LYS A 88 -24.37 10.94 12.60
CA LYS A 88 -24.01 10.66 14.01
C LYS A 88 -24.74 9.49 14.67
N SER A 89 -25.60 8.73 13.97
CA SER A 89 -26.40 7.68 14.62
C SER A 89 -25.74 6.31 14.51
N LYS A 90 -24.86 6.00 15.48
CA LYS A 90 -24.23 4.67 15.62
C LYS A 90 -25.24 3.52 15.73
N SER A 91 -26.45 3.78 16.25
CA SER A 91 -27.50 2.76 16.45
C SER A 91 -28.16 2.29 15.13
N TYR A 92 -28.25 3.15 14.12
CA TYR A 92 -28.79 2.79 12.79
C TYR A 92 -27.83 1.91 11.98
N LEU A 93 -26.53 2.22 12.05
CA LEU A 93 -25.44 1.45 11.43
C LEU A 93 -25.37 0.01 11.96
N ILE A 94 -25.47 -0.18 13.28
CA ILE A 94 -25.37 -1.51 13.92
C ILE A 94 -26.52 -2.44 13.47
N ASN A 95 -27.75 -1.92 13.38
CA ASN A 95 -28.91 -2.71 12.96
C ASN A 95 -28.87 -3.09 11.46
N LYS A 96 -28.31 -2.23 10.60
CA LYS A 96 -28.22 -2.49 9.14
C LYS A 96 -27.10 -3.47 8.78
N ILE A 97 -25.97 -3.44 9.50
CA ILE A 97 -24.83 -4.39 9.35
C ILE A 97 -25.26 -5.84 9.61
N GLN A 98 -26.26 -6.06 10.48
CA GLN A 98 -26.77 -7.40 10.78
C GLN A 98 -27.74 -7.94 9.72
N GLN A 99 -28.31 -7.08 8.86
CA GLN A 99 -29.44 -7.47 8.01
C GLN A 99 -29.09 -7.67 6.53
N MET A 100 -28.06 -7.03 5.94
CA MET A 100 -27.60 -7.32 4.57
C MET A 100 -26.11 -6.94 4.39
N PRO A 101 -25.35 -7.63 3.52
CA PRO A 101 -23.95 -7.30 3.23
C PRO A 101 -23.78 -6.11 2.27
N GLU A 102 -24.86 -5.55 1.71
CA GLU A 102 -24.85 -4.25 1.04
C GLU A 102 -24.72 -3.12 2.06
N MET A 103 -23.53 -2.98 2.65
CA MET A 103 -23.26 -1.79 3.44
C MET A 103 -23.07 -0.62 2.48
N ASP A 104 -24.05 0.29 2.50
CA ASP A 104 -24.03 1.50 1.71
C ASP A 104 -22.83 2.38 2.11
N ASP A 105 -21.77 2.32 1.32
CA ASP A 105 -20.57 3.14 1.49
C ASP A 105 -20.90 4.65 1.50
N ASP A 106 -22.08 5.08 1.02
CA ASP A 106 -22.53 6.49 1.02
C ASP A 106 -22.65 7.09 2.42
N ILE A 107 -22.74 6.27 3.47
CA ILE A 107 -22.81 6.76 4.85
C ILE A 107 -21.44 7.16 5.43
N PHE A 108 -20.33 6.91 4.70
CA PHE A 108 -18.97 7.19 5.15
C PHE A 108 -18.32 8.31 4.34
N LEU A 109 -17.41 9.06 4.96
CA LEU A 109 -16.73 10.16 4.28
C LEU A 109 -15.91 9.66 3.07
N LYS A 110 -16.34 10.06 1.87
CA LYS A 110 -15.65 9.78 0.60
C LYS A 110 -14.80 10.98 0.18
N LYS A 111 -13.52 10.75 -0.09
CA LYS A 111 -12.62 11.79 -0.62
C LYS A 111 -11.73 11.22 -1.72
N ARG A 112 -11.65 11.90 -2.86
CA ARG A 112 -10.61 11.63 -3.85
C ARG A 112 -9.27 12.15 -3.33
N ARG A 113 -8.27 11.26 -3.25
CA ARG A 113 -6.90 11.60 -2.84
C ARG A 113 -5.93 11.06 -3.87
N TYR A 114 -4.73 11.64 -3.96
CA TYR A 114 -3.70 11.09 -4.82
C TYR A 114 -3.12 9.79 -4.25
N TYR A 115 -3.07 8.78 -5.09
CA TYR A 115 -2.27 7.56 -4.93
C TYR A 115 -1.32 7.44 -6.11
N TYR A 116 -0.29 6.63 -5.96
CA TYR A 116 0.80 6.51 -6.92
C TYR A 116 1.13 5.06 -7.16
N GLN A 117 1.30 4.70 -8.43
CA GLN A 117 1.96 3.45 -8.79
C GLN A 117 3.45 3.72 -8.77
N VAL A 118 4.22 2.86 -8.12
CA VAL A 118 5.65 3.08 -7.89
C VAL A 118 6.43 1.79 -8.17
N LEU A 119 7.72 1.94 -8.41
CA LEU A 119 8.67 0.83 -8.31
C LEU A 119 9.50 1.00 -7.03
N ILE A 120 9.81 -0.12 -6.38
CA ILE A 120 10.72 -0.22 -5.24
C ILE A 120 12.14 -0.48 -5.76
N ASP A 121 13.15 0.12 -5.14
CA ASP A 121 14.54 -0.15 -5.49
C ASP A 121 14.91 -1.61 -5.16
N ASN A 122 15.56 -2.31 -6.10
CA ASN A 122 15.92 -3.72 -5.95
C ASN A 122 16.76 -4.00 -4.69
N ARG A 123 17.54 -3.03 -4.24
CA ARG A 123 18.40 -3.15 -3.05
C ARG A 123 17.61 -3.16 -1.74
N ASP A 124 16.33 -2.79 -1.77
CA ASP A 124 15.47 -2.64 -0.57
C ASP A 124 14.43 -3.75 -0.44
N ILE A 125 14.24 -4.57 -1.48
CA ILE A 125 13.18 -5.59 -1.57
C ILE A 125 13.24 -6.56 -0.39
N ASP A 126 14.44 -7.07 -0.05
CA ASP A 126 14.61 -8.05 1.03
C ASP A 126 14.49 -7.44 2.43
N HIS A 127 14.43 -6.12 2.52
CA HIS A 127 14.39 -5.37 3.77
C HIS A 127 13.03 -4.75 4.06
N THR A 128 12.16 -4.63 3.06
CA THR A 128 10.82 -4.07 3.22
C THR A 128 9.81 -5.13 3.66
N ARG A 129 8.86 -4.72 4.52
CA ARG A 129 7.69 -5.53 4.92
C ARG A 129 6.45 -5.27 4.06
N ALA A 130 6.62 -4.55 2.95
CA ALA A 130 5.63 -4.55 1.88
C ALA A 130 5.85 -5.83 1.05
N THR A 131 4.82 -6.66 0.87
CA THR A 131 4.93 -7.94 0.14
C THR A 131 5.70 -7.77 -1.16
N THR A 132 6.68 -8.65 -1.33
CA THR A 132 7.57 -8.76 -2.48
C THR A 132 6.98 -9.62 -3.60
N GLU A 133 5.76 -10.16 -3.42
CA GLU A 133 5.06 -10.87 -4.48
C GLU A 133 4.87 -9.94 -5.69
N PRO A 134 5.29 -10.37 -6.90
CA PRO A 134 5.10 -9.58 -8.10
C PRO A 134 3.63 -9.18 -8.29
N ALA A 135 3.42 -7.91 -8.62
CA ALA A 135 2.10 -7.43 -8.96
C ALA A 135 1.66 -8.04 -10.30
N THR A 136 0.59 -8.82 -10.25
CA THR A 136 0.04 -9.53 -11.40
C THR A 136 -0.93 -8.65 -12.19
N PHE A 137 -0.82 -8.69 -13.53
CA PHE A 137 -1.65 -7.96 -14.49
C PHE A 137 -2.02 -8.88 -15.65
N ILE A 138 -3.26 -8.79 -16.13
CA ILE A 138 -3.61 -9.35 -17.44
C ILE A 138 -3.56 -8.21 -18.45
N ILE A 139 -2.81 -8.42 -19.53
CA ILE A 139 -2.82 -7.52 -20.68
C ILE A 139 -3.45 -8.26 -21.85
N THR A 140 -4.47 -7.64 -22.45
CA THR A 140 -5.12 -8.17 -23.65
C THR A 140 -4.54 -7.46 -24.87
N GLN A 141 -3.80 -8.18 -25.72
CA GLN A 141 -3.31 -7.69 -27.01
C GLN A 141 -3.84 -8.59 -28.12
N ASN A 142 -4.50 -8.03 -29.14
CA ASN A 142 -5.00 -8.77 -30.30
C ASN A 142 -5.83 -10.03 -29.93
N ARG A 143 -6.71 -9.92 -28.92
CA ARG A 143 -7.52 -11.03 -28.34
C ARG A 143 -6.75 -12.09 -27.54
N ASN A 144 -5.42 -12.03 -27.48
CA ASN A 144 -4.62 -12.86 -26.58
C ASN A 144 -4.48 -12.18 -25.21
N LYS A 145 -4.83 -12.91 -24.15
CA LYS A 145 -4.65 -12.49 -22.75
C LYS A 145 -3.32 -13.05 -22.25
N SER A 146 -2.40 -12.18 -21.88
CA SER A 146 -1.10 -12.58 -21.31
C SER A 146 -0.98 -12.11 -19.88
N LEU A 147 -0.41 -12.98 -19.04
CA LEU A 147 -0.17 -12.71 -17.63
C LEU A 147 1.21 -12.05 -17.46
N TYR A 148 1.24 -10.88 -16.84
CA TYR A 148 2.46 -10.17 -16.50
C TYR A 148 2.58 -10.04 -14.99
N ALA A 149 3.74 -10.41 -14.47
CA ALA A 149 4.11 -10.25 -13.07
C ALA A 149 5.22 -9.20 -13.00
N ILE A 150 4.93 -8.04 -12.39
CA ILE A 150 5.93 -6.99 -12.21
C ILE A 150 6.46 -7.08 -10.77
N PRO A 151 7.72 -7.54 -10.58
CA PRO A 151 8.33 -7.54 -9.26
C PRO A 151 8.47 -6.10 -8.76
N ALA A 152 8.44 -5.93 -7.44
CA ALA A 152 8.73 -4.63 -6.79
C ALA A 152 7.84 -3.46 -7.25
N LEU A 153 6.62 -3.74 -7.74
CA LEU A 153 5.61 -2.72 -8.00
C LEU A 153 4.69 -2.57 -6.79
N ASP A 154 4.49 -1.34 -6.34
CA ASP A 154 3.66 -1.01 -5.17
C ASP A 154 2.72 0.15 -5.45
N TYR A 155 1.79 0.38 -4.52
CA TYR A 155 0.77 1.42 -4.52
C TYR A 155 0.86 2.25 -3.25
N VAL A 156 1.16 3.52 -3.41
CA VAL A 156 1.56 4.39 -2.29
C VAL A 156 0.60 5.56 -2.18
N SER A 157 0.19 5.88 -0.95
CA SER A 157 -0.61 7.06 -0.69
C SER A 157 0.25 8.32 -0.76
N HIS A 158 -0.34 9.46 -1.11
CA HIS A 158 0.38 10.74 -1.10
C HIS A 158 1.09 11.05 0.23
N ASP A 159 0.48 10.65 1.35
CA ASP A 159 0.96 10.93 2.71
C ASP A 159 2.16 10.06 3.12
N ASP A 160 2.46 9.01 2.34
CA ASP A 160 3.57 8.08 2.56
C ASP A 160 4.85 8.48 1.81
N ILE A 161 4.80 9.50 0.97
CA ILE A 161 5.92 9.91 0.12
C ILE A 161 6.77 10.96 0.83
N ILE A 162 8.05 10.65 1.04
CA ILE A 162 9.08 11.63 1.40
C ILE A 162 9.97 11.86 0.17
N PRO A 163 9.73 12.91 -0.63
CA PRO A 163 10.50 13.15 -1.86
C PRO A 163 11.97 13.43 -1.53
N TYR A 164 12.87 13.05 -2.43
CA TYR A 164 14.28 13.42 -2.35
C TYR A 164 14.92 13.54 -3.73
N MET A 165 16.04 14.25 -3.80
CA MET A 165 16.94 14.28 -4.96
C MET A 165 18.24 13.57 -4.64
N SER A 166 18.74 12.74 -5.55
CA SER A 166 19.99 12.02 -5.33
C SER A 166 21.19 12.76 -5.91
N THR A 167 22.34 12.61 -5.26
CA THR A 167 23.64 13.05 -5.77
C THR A 167 24.44 11.89 -6.39
N GLU A 168 23.92 10.66 -6.32
CA GLU A 168 24.58 9.48 -6.86
C GLU A 168 24.47 9.43 -8.39
N LYS A 169 25.49 8.85 -9.06
CA LYS A 169 25.46 8.62 -10.51
C LYS A 169 24.35 7.66 -10.94
N THR A 170 24.02 6.72 -10.06
CA THR A 170 22.97 5.71 -10.23
C THR A 170 22.02 5.77 -9.03
N PRO A 171 21.10 6.75 -9.00
CA PRO A 171 20.20 6.97 -7.85
C PRO A 171 19.34 5.75 -7.51
N PHE A 172 18.84 5.06 -8.54
CA PHE A 172 17.83 4.02 -8.42
C PHE A 172 18.21 2.77 -9.22
N GLN A 173 17.89 1.58 -8.68
CA GLN A 173 18.14 0.28 -9.32
C GLN A 173 16.84 -0.51 -9.46
N HIS A 174 16.44 -0.79 -10.69
CA HIS A 174 15.30 -1.66 -11.00
C HIS A 174 15.35 -2.12 -12.46
N ASP A 175 14.86 -3.32 -12.74
CA ASP A 175 14.95 -3.95 -14.07
C ASP A 175 14.18 -3.16 -15.13
N LEU A 176 13.03 -2.60 -14.75
CA LEU A 176 12.19 -1.78 -15.62
C LEU A 176 12.64 -0.32 -15.75
N LEU A 177 13.67 0.12 -15.02
CA LEU A 177 14.06 1.53 -14.97
C LEU A 177 14.39 2.08 -16.37
N LYS A 178 15.24 1.39 -17.13
CA LYS A 178 15.64 1.81 -18.49
C LYS A 178 14.48 1.75 -19.51
N ARG A 179 13.48 0.92 -19.26
CA ARG A 179 12.29 0.80 -20.13
C ARG A 179 11.34 1.97 -19.94
N PHE A 180 11.16 2.39 -18.69
CA PHE A 180 10.17 3.41 -18.32
C PHE A 180 10.74 4.82 -18.19
N PHE A 181 12.05 4.99 -18.02
CA PHE A 181 12.62 6.30 -17.72
C PHE A 181 13.89 6.62 -18.50
N ILE A 182 14.11 7.92 -18.71
CA ILE A 182 15.37 8.53 -19.14
C ILE A 182 15.95 9.30 -17.95
N HIS A 183 17.20 9.01 -17.58
CA HIS A 183 17.88 9.71 -16.48
C HIS A 183 18.51 11.02 -16.97
N VAL A 184 18.18 12.13 -16.30
CA VAL A 184 18.69 13.48 -16.55
C VAL A 184 19.21 14.03 -15.21
N PRO A 185 20.52 13.87 -14.90
CA PRO A 185 21.09 14.08 -13.55
C PRO A 185 20.83 15.45 -12.90
N ASN A 186 20.56 16.48 -13.69
CA ASN A 186 20.36 17.86 -13.24
C ASN A 186 18.91 18.35 -13.41
N ASN A 187 17.98 17.45 -13.76
CA ASN A 187 16.56 17.78 -13.86
C ASN A 187 15.84 17.49 -12.54
N ASP A 188 14.72 18.15 -12.31
CA ASP A 188 13.81 17.84 -11.21
C ASP A 188 12.41 17.50 -11.77
N PRO A 189 11.97 16.23 -11.73
CA PRO A 189 12.69 15.05 -11.20
C PRO A 189 13.82 14.56 -12.13
N GLN A 190 14.82 13.86 -11.57
CA GLN A 190 15.98 13.35 -12.31
C GLN A 190 15.65 12.24 -13.34
N TYR A 191 14.42 11.73 -13.33
CA TYR A 191 13.95 10.72 -14.28
C TYR A 191 12.72 11.24 -15.02
N LEU A 192 12.77 11.17 -16.36
CA LEU A 192 11.65 11.55 -17.22
C LEU A 192 10.98 10.30 -17.79
N GLY A 193 9.64 10.28 -17.81
CA GLY A 193 8.88 9.15 -18.33
C GLY A 193 9.06 8.94 -19.84
N HIS A 194 9.44 7.73 -20.22
CA HIS A 194 9.59 7.28 -21.61
C HIS A 194 8.23 6.90 -22.22
N ALA A 195 8.16 6.73 -23.55
CA ALA A 195 6.92 6.38 -24.26
C ALA A 195 6.28 5.08 -23.74
N ALA A 196 7.09 4.08 -23.40
CA ALA A 196 6.61 2.80 -22.86
C ALA A 196 5.86 2.97 -21.52
N LEU A 197 6.24 3.96 -20.70
CA LEU A 197 5.53 4.26 -19.46
C LEU A 197 4.16 4.89 -19.72
N ARG A 198 4.03 5.69 -20.78
CA ARG A 198 2.73 6.27 -21.18
C ARG A 198 1.77 5.19 -21.65
N THR A 199 2.23 4.26 -22.48
CA THR A 199 1.45 3.10 -22.90
C THR A 199 1.05 2.23 -21.70
N TRP A 200 1.99 2.00 -20.79
CA TRP A 200 1.72 1.27 -19.55
C TRP A 200 0.66 1.96 -18.70
N LYS A 201 0.74 3.29 -18.54
CA LYS A 201 -0.27 4.08 -17.82
C LYS A 201 -1.65 3.91 -18.46
N GLN A 202 -1.77 4.10 -19.77
CA GLN A 202 -3.05 3.98 -20.49
C GLN A 202 -3.73 2.62 -20.30
N TRP A 203 -2.95 1.53 -20.23
CA TRP A 203 -3.49 0.20 -19.97
C TRP A 203 -3.97 -0.02 -18.53
N ASN A 204 -3.41 0.71 -17.57
CA ASN A 204 -3.74 0.57 -16.16
C ASN A 204 -4.79 1.58 -15.67
N GLU A 205 -4.90 2.74 -16.34
CA GLU A 205 -5.69 3.88 -15.87
C GLU A 205 -7.18 3.52 -15.69
N THR A 206 -7.77 2.78 -16.63
CA THR A 206 -9.19 2.38 -16.59
C THR A 206 -9.57 1.65 -15.30
N TRP A 207 -8.74 0.72 -14.83
CA TRP A 207 -9.03 -0.07 -13.63
C TRP A 207 -8.59 0.63 -12.34
N LEU A 208 -7.57 1.49 -12.41
CA LEU A 208 -7.10 2.24 -11.26
C LEU A 208 -8.07 3.36 -10.86
N GLU A 209 -8.74 4.00 -11.84
CA GLU A 209 -9.72 5.06 -11.56
C GLU A 209 -10.96 4.59 -10.79
N THR A 210 -11.35 3.33 -11.00
CA THR A 210 -12.49 2.69 -10.32
C THR A 210 -12.09 2.09 -8.97
N THR A 211 -10.79 2.01 -8.68
CA THR A 211 -10.29 1.48 -7.42
C THR A 211 -10.78 2.34 -6.25
N ARG A 212 -11.37 1.67 -5.26
CA ARG A 212 -11.68 2.27 -3.96
C ARG A 212 -10.59 1.92 -2.95
N VAL A 213 -10.27 2.85 -2.06
CA VAL A 213 -9.38 2.58 -0.93
C VAL A 213 -10.18 2.64 0.35
N ILE A 214 -10.37 1.51 1.02
CA ILE A 214 -11.20 1.42 2.22
C ILE A 214 -10.28 1.32 3.44
N THR A 215 -10.56 2.13 4.46
CA THR A 215 -9.79 2.15 5.71
C THR A 215 -10.71 1.99 6.91
N GLU A 216 -10.28 1.19 7.89
CA GLU A 216 -10.96 1.01 9.17
C GLU A 216 -9.93 0.75 10.27
N THR A 217 -10.12 1.36 11.45
CA THR A 217 -9.19 1.29 12.57
C THR A 217 -9.83 0.56 13.75
N THR A 218 -9.19 -0.51 14.22
CA THR A 218 -9.58 -1.25 15.43
C THR A 218 -8.47 -1.15 16.48
N GLN A 219 -8.76 -0.52 17.62
CA GLN A 219 -7.82 -0.36 18.74
C GLN A 219 -6.40 0.14 18.35
N ASN A 220 -6.32 1.19 17.51
CA ASN A 220 -5.08 1.75 16.94
C ASN A 220 -4.37 0.86 15.92
N VAL A 221 -5.03 -0.17 15.39
CA VAL A 221 -4.58 -0.92 14.22
C VAL A 221 -5.41 -0.49 13.03
N LYS A 222 -4.79 0.25 12.12
CA LYS A 222 -5.43 0.69 10.88
C LYS A 222 -5.24 -0.36 9.81
N ILE A 223 -6.34 -0.85 9.25
CA ILE A 223 -6.34 -1.70 8.07
C ILE A 223 -6.76 -0.86 6.86
N THR A 224 -5.99 -0.95 5.77
CA THR A 224 -6.29 -0.32 4.47
C THR A 224 -6.39 -1.40 3.42
N VAL A 225 -7.48 -1.41 2.64
CA VAL A 225 -7.74 -2.38 1.58
C VAL A 225 -7.87 -1.67 0.23
N MET A 226 -7.22 -2.23 -0.79
CA MET A 226 -7.23 -1.74 -2.16
C MET A 226 -7.49 -2.92 -3.12
N PRO A 227 -8.74 -3.15 -3.56
CA PRO A 227 -9.06 -4.13 -4.57
C PRO A 227 -8.77 -3.59 -5.98
N PHE A 228 -8.25 -4.46 -6.84
CA PHE A 228 -7.91 -4.21 -8.23
C PHE A 228 -8.50 -5.33 -9.08
N TYR A 229 -9.40 -4.99 -9.99
CA TYR A 229 -9.85 -5.93 -11.01
C TYR A 229 -8.73 -6.15 -12.02
N LEU A 230 -8.41 -7.42 -12.29
CA LEU A 230 -7.35 -7.81 -13.23
C LEU A 230 -7.90 -8.16 -14.60
N GLY A 231 -9.20 -8.37 -14.73
CA GLY A 231 -9.83 -8.82 -15.97
C GLY A 231 -10.47 -10.20 -15.84
N GLU A 232 -11.01 -10.65 -16.96
CA GLU A 232 -11.63 -11.95 -17.10
C GLU A 232 -10.60 -12.96 -17.66
N LYS A 233 -10.46 -14.14 -17.06
CA LYS A 233 -9.50 -15.18 -17.50
C LYS A 233 -10.08 -16.08 -18.61
N THR A 234 -11.32 -16.50 -18.44
CA THR A 234 -12.13 -17.35 -19.34
C THR A 234 -13.57 -16.85 -19.27
N ASN A 235 -14.43 -17.22 -20.23
CA ASN A 235 -15.85 -16.81 -20.19
C ASN A 235 -16.45 -17.02 -18.79
N HIS A 236 -16.91 -15.94 -18.18
CA HIS A 236 -17.51 -15.91 -16.83
C HIS A 236 -16.56 -16.28 -15.69
N THR A 237 -15.27 -15.99 -15.82
CA THR A 237 -14.30 -16.14 -14.72
C THR A 237 -13.53 -14.86 -14.53
N TYR A 238 -13.86 -14.16 -13.46
CA TYR A 238 -13.38 -12.83 -13.13
C TYR A 238 -12.27 -12.91 -12.08
N TRP A 239 -11.24 -12.09 -12.23
CA TRP A 239 -10.07 -12.13 -11.35
C TRP A 239 -9.79 -10.78 -10.73
N TRP A 240 -9.59 -10.80 -9.42
CA TRP A 240 -9.15 -9.63 -8.66
C TRP A 240 -7.87 -9.94 -7.90
N ARG A 241 -7.12 -8.86 -7.67
CA ARG A 241 -6.05 -8.78 -6.68
C ARG A 241 -6.47 -7.76 -5.65
N TYR A 242 -6.19 -8.00 -4.39
CA TYR A 242 -6.41 -6.99 -3.35
C TYR A 242 -5.17 -6.87 -2.48
N CYS A 243 -4.83 -5.63 -2.17
CA CYS A 243 -3.73 -5.29 -1.29
C CYS A 243 -4.30 -4.89 0.07
N VAL A 244 -3.76 -5.47 1.14
CA VAL A 244 -4.14 -5.17 2.52
C VAL A 244 -2.91 -4.71 3.27
N ARG A 245 -2.97 -3.48 3.78
CA ARG A 245 -1.97 -2.92 4.67
C ARG A 245 -2.49 -2.88 6.10
N ILE A 246 -1.71 -3.45 7.02
CA ILE A 246 -1.94 -3.42 8.46
C ILE A 246 -0.91 -2.50 9.07
N GLN A 247 -1.36 -1.46 9.77
CA GLN A 247 -0.50 -0.48 10.41
C GLN A 247 -0.81 -0.40 11.91
N ASN A 248 0.18 -0.70 12.74
CA ASN A 248 0.16 -0.42 14.17
C ASN A 248 0.42 1.07 14.39
N GLN A 249 -0.62 1.80 14.82
CA GLN A 249 -0.55 3.20 15.23
C GLN A 249 -0.45 3.35 16.77
N GLY A 250 -0.47 2.22 17.48
CA GLY A 250 -0.30 2.15 18.92
C GLY A 250 1.16 2.26 19.36
N VAL A 251 1.35 2.35 20.68
CA VAL A 251 2.69 2.40 21.30
C VAL A 251 3.26 1.01 21.52
N LYS A 252 2.40 0.06 21.89
CA LYS A 252 2.74 -1.33 22.20
C LYS A 252 2.94 -2.14 20.92
N SER A 253 3.87 -3.09 20.95
CA SER A 253 4.12 -3.97 19.81
C SER A 253 2.96 -4.96 19.61
N LEU A 254 2.75 -5.39 18.36
CA LEU A 254 1.69 -6.33 17.97
C LEU A 254 2.27 -7.48 17.15
N LYS A 255 1.95 -8.72 17.52
CA LYS A 255 2.25 -9.91 16.72
C LYS A 255 1.02 -10.31 15.91
N LEU A 256 1.16 -10.50 14.60
CA LEU A 256 0.09 -11.04 13.75
C LEU A 256 -0.05 -12.55 14.00
N LYS A 257 -1.28 -13.03 14.13
CA LYS A 257 -1.58 -14.46 14.44
C LYS A 257 -2.28 -15.17 13.29
N GLY A 258 -3.05 -14.45 12.49
CA GLY A 258 -3.65 -14.98 11.26
C GLY A 258 -4.80 -14.13 10.76
N ARG A 259 -5.24 -14.42 9.53
CA ARG A 259 -6.32 -13.71 8.86
C ARG A 259 -7.47 -14.64 8.45
N LEU A 260 -8.67 -14.09 8.50
CA LEU A 260 -9.89 -14.72 8.03
C LEU A 260 -10.57 -13.77 7.06
N VAL A 261 -10.76 -14.19 5.80
CA VAL A 261 -11.52 -13.43 4.80
C VAL A 261 -12.77 -14.22 4.44
N ARG A 262 -13.90 -13.53 4.36
CA ARG A 262 -15.19 -14.06 3.89
C ARG A 262 -15.51 -13.39 2.57
N LEU A 263 -16.00 -14.19 1.64
CA LEU A 263 -16.48 -13.77 0.33
C LEU A 263 -17.95 -14.12 0.24
N TYR A 264 -18.76 -13.17 -0.20
CA TYR A 264 -20.18 -13.34 -0.40
C TYR A 264 -20.57 -12.93 -1.81
N ASN A 265 -21.39 -13.78 -2.43
CA ASN A 265 -22.00 -13.54 -3.72
C ASN A 265 -23.51 -13.35 -3.50
N GLY A 266 -24.00 -12.14 -3.78
CA GLY A 266 -25.41 -11.79 -3.61
C GLY A 266 -26.36 -12.59 -4.51
N SER A 267 -25.93 -12.91 -5.74
CA SER A 267 -26.79 -13.58 -6.74
C SER A 267 -27.05 -15.04 -6.41
N SER A 268 -26.14 -15.70 -5.68
CA SER A 268 -26.26 -17.13 -5.31
C SER A 268 -26.48 -17.35 -3.81
N ASN A 269 -26.48 -16.30 -2.99
CA ASN A 269 -26.41 -16.38 -1.53
C ASN A 269 -25.24 -17.24 -1.01
N TYR A 270 -24.19 -17.40 -1.81
CA TYR A 270 -23.05 -18.24 -1.46
C TYR A 270 -22.05 -17.46 -0.60
N LEU A 271 -21.70 -18.03 0.56
CA LEU A 271 -20.68 -17.51 1.47
C LEU A 271 -19.49 -18.47 1.50
N GLN A 272 -18.36 -18.03 0.95
CA GLN A 272 -17.10 -18.74 1.06
C GLN A 272 -16.24 -18.13 2.16
N THR A 273 -15.73 -18.96 3.08
CA THR A 273 -14.74 -18.51 4.05
C THR A 273 -13.35 -18.93 3.60
N LEU A 274 -12.56 -17.95 3.16
CA LEU A 274 -11.14 -18.11 2.90
C LEU A 274 -10.38 -17.92 4.21
N ARG A 275 -10.03 -19.03 4.84
CA ARG A 275 -8.95 -19.02 5.83
C ARG A 275 -7.66 -18.87 5.03
N GLY A 276 -6.91 -17.80 5.27
CA GLY A 276 -5.53 -17.77 4.80
C GLY A 276 -4.87 -19.05 5.30
N LYS A 277 -4.18 -19.80 4.42
CA LYS A 277 -3.28 -20.85 4.91
C LYS A 277 -2.46 -20.21 6.03
N LYS A 278 -2.21 -20.94 7.11
CA LYS A 278 -1.16 -20.61 8.07
C LYS A 278 0.17 -20.65 7.30
N GLU A 279 0.41 -19.68 6.44
CA GLU A 279 1.68 -19.47 5.78
C GLU A 279 2.62 -19.03 6.88
N LEU A 280 3.69 -19.80 7.08
CA LEU A 280 4.65 -19.61 8.17
C LEU A 280 5.18 -18.17 8.26
N SER A 281 5.08 -17.38 7.18
CA SER A 281 5.54 -16.00 7.10
C SER A 281 4.71 -15.01 7.93
N GLU A 282 3.40 -15.18 8.10
CA GLU A 282 2.58 -14.19 8.83
C GLU A 282 2.68 -14.34 10.35
N GLN A 283 2.95 -15.55 10.85
CA GLN A 283 2.97 -15.81 12.29
C GLN A 283 4.12 -15.14 13.02
N ASP A 284 5.19 -14.71 12.33
CA ASP A 284 6.36 -14.07 12.95
C ASP A 284 6.44 -12.56 12.70
N VAL A 285 5.41 -11.98 12.08
CA VAL A 285 5.36 -10.53 11.88
C VAL A 285 5.03 -9.83 13.19
N VAL A 286 6.00 -9.07 13.71
CA VAL A 286 5.85 -8.19 14.88
C VAL A 286 5.88 -6.73 14.44
N LEU A 287 4.76 -6.03 14.56
CA LEU A 287 4.63 -4.61 14.26
C LEU A 287 5.00 -3.77 15.49
N ASP A 288 6.14 -3.09 15.42
CA ASP A 288 6.68 -2.21 16.46
C ASP A 288 6.94 -0.80 15.91
N LYS A 289 7.58 0.07 16.69
CA LYS A 289 7.87 1.45 16.24
C LYS A 289 8.83 1.54 15.05
N ALA A 290 9.75 0.58 14.91
CA ALA A 290 10.71 0.56 13.81
C ALA A 290 10.09 -0.02 12.53
N ASN A 291 9.19 -0.98 12.69
CA ASN A 291 8.48 -1.65 11.60
C ASN A 291 6.96 -1.62 11.88
N PRO A 292 6.31 -0.46 11.78
CA PRO A 292 4.94 -0.26 12.26
C PRO A 292 3.88 -0.81 11.29
N ALA A 293 4.27 -1.35 10.14
CA ALA A 293 3.31 -1.88 9.19
C ALA A 293 3.79 -3.16 8.50
N TYR A 294 2.80 -3.89 8.01
CA TYR A 294 2.95 -5.03 7.13
C TYR A 294 1.91 -4.89 6.02
N GLN A 295 2.27 -5.23 4.80
CA GLN A 295 1.36 -5.19 3.67
C GLN A 295 1.45 -6.49 2.91
N TYR A 296 0.29 -7.07 2.59
CA TYR A 296 0.19 -8.24 1.76
C TYR A 296 -0.70 -8.04 0.55
N THR A 297 -0.48 -8.89 -0.45
CA THR A 297 -1.29 -8.97 -1.65
C THR A 297 -1.90 -10.37 -1.72
N SER A 298 -3.15 -10.46 -2.16
CA SER A 298 -3.80 -11.74 -2.39
C SER A 298 -4.67 -11.66 -3.63
N HIS A 299 -5.04 -12.81 -4.16
CA HIS A 299 -5.74 -12.97 -5.42
C HIS A 299 -7.02 -13.78 -5.19
N VAL A 300 -8.07 -13.46 -5.92
CA VAL A 300 -9.35 -14.17 -5.85
C VAL A 300 -9.98 -14.27 -7.23
N THR A 301 -10.35 -15.49 -7.60
CA THR A 301 -11.03 -15.79 -8.85
C THR A 301 -12.47 -16.18 -8.55
N LEU A 302 -13.43 -15.56 -9.21
CA LEU A 302 -14.86 -15.81 -9.02
C LEU A 302 -15.55 -16.06 -10.37
N ASP A 303 -16.64 -16.81 -10.32
CA ASP A 303 -17.54 -17.06 -11.45
C ASP A 303 -18.67 -16.01 -11.56
N VAL A 304 -18.60 -14.95 -10.77
CA VAL A 304 -19.54 -13.83 -10.77
C VAL A 304 -18.84 -12.48 -10.97
N PRO A 305 -19.49 -11.51 -11.63
CA PRO A 305 -18.92 -10.20 -11.92
C PRO A 305 -18.81 -9.28 -10.69
N VAL A 306 -19.61 -9.56 -9.64
CA VAL A 306 -19.64 -8.76 -8.41
C VAL A 306 -19.65 -9.68 -7.20
N ALA A 307 -18.84 -9.36 -6.21
CA ALA A 307 -18.85 -10.00 -4.90
C ALA A 307 -18.43 -9.04 -3.79
N TYR A 308 -18.71 -9.43 -2.55
CA TYR A 308 -18.39 -8.66 -1.36
C TYR A 308 -17.40 -9.43 -0.50
N ALA A 309 -16.38 -8.76 0.00
CA ALA A 309 -15.32 -9.38 0.80
C ALA A 309 -15.13 -8.63 2.12
N TRP A 310 -15.01 -9.33 3.24
CA TRP A 310 -14.70 -8.73 4.55
C TRP A 310 -14.00 -9.76 5.45
N GLY A 311 -13.48 -9.34 6.60
CA GLY A 311 -12.76 -10.29 7.44
C GLY A 311 -12.26 -9.78 8.76
N SER A 312 -11.34 -10.54 9.35
CA SER A 312 -10.59 -10.15 10.52
C SER A 312 -9.13 -10.56 10.42
N MET A 313 -8.27 -9.76 11.06
CA MET A 313 -6.86 -10.06 11.33
C MET A 313 -6.71 -10.23 12.83
N SER A 314 -6.39 -11.44 13.27
CA SER A 314 -6.16 -11.75 14.67
C SER A 314 -4.74 -11.32 15.06
N VAL A 315 -4.64 -10.57 16.16
CA VAL A 315 -3.38 -10.02 16.66
C VAL A 315 -3.23 -10.25 18.16
N GLU A 316 -1.98 -10.23 18.63
CA GLU A 316 -1.62 -10.33 20.05
C GLU A 316 -0.69 -9.16 20.41
N ARG A 317 -1.03 -8.42 21.47
CA ARG A 317 -0.18 -7.37 22.03
C ARG A 317 0.96 -7.97 22.84
N GLU A 318 1.99 -7.17 23.08
CA GLU A 318 3.11 -7.52 23.97
C GLU A 318 2.70 -7.91 25.40
N ASP A 319 1.51 -7.51 25.86
CA ASP A 319 0.94 -7.89 27.16
C ASP A 319 0.12 -9.19 27.13
N GLY A 320 0.10 -9.90 26.00
CA GLY A 320 -0.65 -11.13 25.78
C GLY A 320 -2.11 -10.94 25.43
N HIS A 321 -2.64 -9.70 25.43
CA HIS A 321 -4.03 -9.45 25.02
C HIS A 321 -4.22 -9.71 23.53
N THR A 322 -5.18 -10.58 23.19
CA THR A 322 -5.57 -10.90 21.82
C THR A 322 -6.87 -10.23 21.43
N PHE A 323 -6.94 -9.76 20.19
CA PHE A 323 -8.16 -9.21 19.61
C PHE A 323 -8.13 -9.31 18.08
N ASP A 324 -9.30 -9.15 17.48
CA ASP A 324 -9.47 -9.19 16.03
C ASP A 324 -9.63 -7.77 15.47
N CYS A 325 -8.73 -7.40 14.57
CA CYS A 325 -8.84 -6.17 13.78
C CYS A 325 -9.75 -6.42 12.59
N LYS A 326 -10.71 -5.53 12.33
CA LYS A 326 -11.62 -5.69 11.18
C LYS A 326 -10.89 -5.43 9.86
N ILE A 327 -10.96 -6.40 8.95
CA ILE A 327 -10.72 -6.14 7.52
C ILE A 327 -12.04 -5.57 6.99
N PRO A 328 -12.09 -4.29 6.60
CA PRO A 328 -13.34 -3.65 6.21
C PRO A 328 -13.93 -4.37 5.01
N LEU A 329 -15.26 -4.44 4.94
CA LEU A 329 -16.00 -4.83 3.74
C LEU A 329 -15.51 -4.03 2.52
N PHE A 330 -15.26 -4.71 1.41
CA PHE A 330 -14.94 -4.09 0.13
C PHE A 330 -15.62 -4.85 -1.00
N THR A 331 -15.95 -4.13 -2.06
CA THR A 331 -16.57 -4.70 -3.25
C THR A 331 -15.50 -5.14 -4.24
N LEU A 332 -15.69 -6.34 -4.78
CA LEU A 332 -14.99 -6.88 -5.94
C LEU A 332 -15.94 -6.72 -7.12
N ASP A 333 -15.75 -5.68 -7.90
CA ASP A 333 -16.61 -5.34 -9.04
C ASP A 333 -15.78 -5.32 -10.32
N CYS A 334 -16.33 -5.85 -11.41
CA CYS A 334 -15.74 -5.77 -12.75
C CYS A 334 -16.29 -4.60 -13.58
N VAL A 335 -17.40 -3.99 -13.17
CA VAL A 335 -18.04 -2.87 -13.85
C VAL A 335 -17.28 -1.60 -13.51
N SER A 336 -16.73 -0.93 -14.52
CA SER A 336 -16.34 0.47 -14.37
C SER A 336 -17.61 1.31 -14.26
N ASP A 337 -17.66 2.26 -13.32
CA ASP A 337 -18.77 3.21 -13.08
C ASP A 337 -19.20 4.05 -14.33
N SER A 338 -18.71 3.72 -15.53
CA SER A 338 -19.08 4.30 -16.82
C SER A 338 -20.49 3.93 -17.31
N GLU A 339 -21.20 2.99 -16.68
CA GLU A 339 -22.59 2.64 -17.02
C GLU A 339 -23.65 3.25 -16.08
N MET A 340 -23.26 4.17 -15.18
CA MET A 340 -24.21 4.92 -14.32
C MET A 340 -24.32 6.42 -14.65
N MET A 341 -24.24 6.79 -15.94
CA MET A 341 -24.61 8.13 -16.42
C MET A 341 -25.86 8.10 -17.28
#